data_AF-A0A2V5RU20-F1
#
_entry.id   AF-A0A2V5RU20-F1
#
_cell.length_a   1.000
_cell.length_b   1.000
_cell.length_c   1.000
_cell.angle_alpha   90.00
_cell.angle_beta   90.00
_cell.angle_gamma   90.00
#
_symmetry.space_group_name_H-M   'P 1'
#
loop_
_entity.id
_entity.type
_entity.pdbx_description
1 polymer ?
#
loop_
_entity_poly.entity_id
_entity_poly.type
_entity_poly.pdbx_seq_one_letter_code
_entity_poly.pdbx_strand_id
1 'polypeptide(L)' 'KPIGSREHVHPNDHVNMGQSSNDVIPSAIHISAAEELKNRLIPALEKLHGALEAKAKEFWNIIKIGRTHL' A
#
# COMPACT_ATOMS: atom_id res chain seq x y z
N LYS A 1 -5.82 33.98 20.16
CA LYS A 1 -5.22 33.00 21.10
C LYS A 1 -4.11 32.24 20.40
N PRO A 2 -3.05 31.80 21.10
CA PRO A 2 -1.97 31.07 20.47
C PRO A 2 -2.44 29.67 20.03
N ILE A 3 -1.78 29.15 18.99
CA ILE A 3 -1.90 27.74 18.58
C ILE A 3 -1.51 26.86 19.75
N GLY A 4 -2.29 25.80 20.01
CA GLY A 4 -2.06 24.89 21.13
C GLY A 4 -2.76 25.28 22.45
N SER A 5 -3.60 26.33 22.45
CA SER A 5 -4.39 26.72 23.64
C SER A 5 -5.50 25.74 24.04
N ARG A 6 -5.91 24.83 23.13
CA ARG A 6 -6.92 23.76 23.35
C ARG A 6 -8.32 24.23 23.77
N GLU A 7 -8.58 25.53 23.74
CA GLU A 7 -9.75 26.13 24.38
C GLU A 7 -11.03 26.08 23.51
N HIS A 8 -10.89 26.22 22.18
CA HIS A 8 -12.00 26.05 21.25
C HIS A 8 -12.09 24.63 20.70
N VAL A 9 -10.94 23.98 20.51
CA VAL A 9 -10.82 22.60 20.04
C VAL A 9 -9.89 21.85 20.97
N HIS A 10 -10.45 21.06 21.89
CA HIS A 10 -9.67 20.22 22.78
C HIS A 10 -9.29 18.91 22.04
N PRO A 11 -8.01 18.51 21.97
CA PRO A 11 -7.58 17.34 21.21
C PRO A 11 -8.28 16.04 21.64
N ASN A 12 -8.50 15.86 22.94
CA ASN A 12 -9.20 14.67 23.42
C ASN A 12 -10.72 14.81 23.29
N ASP A 13 -11.27 15.93 23.75
CA ASP A 13 -12.72 16.02 23.98
C ASP A 13 -13.47 16.36 22.70
N HIS A 14 -12.80 16.92 21.69
CA HIS A 14 -13.41 17.25 20.40
C HIS A 14 -12.88 16.38 19.25
N VAL A 15 -11.56 16.18 19.14
CA VAL A 15 -10.98 15.42 17.99
C VAL A 15 -11.03 13.91 18.23
N ASN A 16 -10.63 13.45 19.43
CA ASN A 16 -10.65 12.05 19.83
C ASN A 16 -11.97 11.66 20.54
N MET A 17 -13.04 12.43 20.34
CA MET A 17 -14.32 12.20 21.01
C MET A 17 -14.94 10.87 20.53
N GLY A 18 -15.21 9.96 21.47
CA GLY A 18 -15.78 8.64 21.16
C GLY A 18 -14.79 7.68 20.48
N GLN A 19 -13.51 8.05 20.43
CA GLN A 19 -12.44 7.24 19.85
C GLN A 19 -11.52 6.70 20.94
N SER A 20 -10.94 5.54 20.70
CA SER A 20 -9.84 4.99 21.48
C SER A 20 -8.58 4.89 20.61
N SER A 21 -7.41 4.94 21.22
CA SER A 21 -6.21 4.55 20.48
C SER A 21 -6.26 3.07 20.07
N ASN A 22 -7.00 2.25 20.83
CA ASN A 22 -7.10 0.81 20.60
C ASN A 22 -7.94 0.44 19.36
N ASP A 23 -8.86 1.29 18.90
CA ASP A 23 -9.66 1.07 17.69
C ASP A 23 -9.19 1.95 16.52
N VAL A 24 -8.79 3.20 16.77
CA VAL A 24 -8.35 4.11 15.71
C VAL A 24 -6.99 3.72 15.12
N ILE A 25 -6.01 3.29 15.94
CA ILE A 25 -4.68 2.92 15.41
C ILE A 25 -4.76 1.72 14.45
N PRO A 26 -5.39 0.59 14.81
CA PRO A 26 -5.56 -0.52 13.87
C PRO A 26 -6.35 -0.14 12.63
N SER A 27 -7.37 0.71 12.77
CA SER A 27 -8.16 1.22 11.63
C SER A 27 -7.29 2.03 10.66
N ALA A 28 -6.45 2.94 11.17
CA ALA A 28 -5.53 3.73 10.37
C ALA A 28 -4.48 2.86 9.66
N ILE A 29 -3.98 1.81 10.31
CA ILE A 29 -3.05 0.84 9.70
C ILE A 29 -3.73 0.13 8.52
N HIS A 30 -4.95 -0.35 8.68
CA HIS A 30 -5.67 -1.03 7.61
C HIS A 30 -5.99 -0.11 6.43
N ILE A 31 -6.37 1.14 6.69
CA ILE A 31 -6.59 2.15 5.64
C ILE A 31 -5.27 2.38 4.88
N SER A 32 -4.18 2.62 5.60
CA SER A 32 -2.86 2.87 4.99
C SER A 32 -2.41 1.68 4.13
N ALA A 33 -2.58 0.46 4.63
CA ALA A 33 -2.26 -0.75 3.88
C ALA A 33 -3.12 -0.87 2.60
N ALA A 34 -4.42 -0.62 2.69
CA ALA A 34 -5.31 -0.67 1.54
C ALA A 34 -4.92 0.37 0.46
N GLU A 35 -4.55 1.59 0.88
CA GLU A 35 -4.08 2.63 -0.03
C GLU A 35 -2.77 2.26 -0.71
N GLU A 36 -1.78 1.76 0.03
CA GLU A 36 -0.48 1.34 -0.51
C GLU A 36 -0.61 0.16 -1.48
N LEU A 37 -1.45 -0.83 -1.13
CA LEU A 37 -1.72 -1.97 -2.00
C LEU A 37 -2.36 -1.52 -3.32
N LYS A 38 -3.42 -0.72 -3.24
CA LYS A 38 -4.20 -0.29 -4.39
C LYS A 38 -3.44 0.67 -5.30
N ASN A 39 -2.75 1.65 -4.71
CA ASN A 39 -2.20 2.77 -5.47
C ASN A 39 -0.73 2.56 -5.87
N ARG A 40 -0.02 1.63 -5.23
CA ARG A 40 1.41 1.41 -5.49
C ARG A 40 1.75 -0.03 -5.82
N LEU A 41 1.43 -0.97 -4.95
CA LEU A 41 1.90 -2.36 -5.13
C LEU A 41 1.25 -3.05 -6.33
N ILE A 42 -0.08 -3.08 -6.39
CA ILE A 42 -0.81 -3.77 -7.46
C ILE A 42 -0.44 -3.19 -8.84
N PRO A 43 -0.47 -1.85 -9.07
CA PRO A 43 -0.08 -1.29 -10.36
C PRO A 43 1.37 -1.60 -10.76
N ALA A 44 2.30 -1.64 -9.78
CA ALA A 44 3.69 -2.00 -10.06
C ALA A 44 3.83 -3.47 -10.49
N LEU A 45 3.09 -4.37 -9.85
CA LEU A 45 3.06 -5.79 -10.21
C LEU A 45 2.40 -6.02 -11.57
N GLU A 46 1.30 -5.32 -11.87
CA GLU A 46 0.66 -5.36 -13.19
C GLU A 46 1.60 -4.89 -14.30
N LYS A 47 2.35 -3.81 -14.06
CA LYS A 47 3.37 -3.33 -14.99
C LYS A 47 4.48 -4.36 -15.21
N LEU A 48 4.99 -4.97 -14.14
CA LEU A 48 6.01 -6.01 -14.24
C LEU A 48 5.48 -7.23 -15.01
N HIS A 49 4.27 -7.67 -14.69
CA HIS A 49 3.60 -8.78 -15.35
C HIS A 49 3.46 -8.51 -16.86
N GLY A 50 2.95 -7.34 -17.24
CA GLY A 50 2.81 -6.96 -18.65
C GLY A 50 4.14 -6.95 -19.41
N ALA A 51 5.21 -6.46 -18.77
CA ALA A 51 6.55 -6.45 -19.38
C ALA A 51 7.12 -7.87 -19.57
N LEU A 52 6.96 -8.74 -18.56
CA LEU A 52 7.39 -10.13 -18.64
C LEU A 52 6.60 -10.92 -19.68
N GLU A 53 5.28 -10.71 -19.75
CA GLU A 53 4.39 -11.31 -20.75
C GLU A 53 4.76 -10.89 -22.17
N ALA A 54 5.07 -9.61 -22.39
CA ALA A 54 5.52 -9.12 -23.68
C ALA A 54 6.84 -9.79 -24.11
N LYS A 55 7.80 -9.92 -23.18
CA LYS A 55 9.07 -10.61 -23.46
C LYS A 55 8.92 -12.12 -23.65
N ALA A 56 8.00 -12.76 -22.92
CA ALA A 56 7.68 -14.17 -23.13
C ALA A 56 7.17 -14.42 -24.56
N LYS A 57 6.31 -13.54 -25.09
CA LYS A 57 5.84 -13.59 -26.49
C LYS A 57 6.96 -13.34 -27.49
N GLU A 58 7.80 -12.33 -27.27
CA GLU A 58 8.95 -12.00 -28.12
C GLU A 58 9.92 -13.19 -28.23
N PHE A 59 10.14 -13.92 -27.14
CA PHE A 59 11.09 -15.03 -27.07
C PHE A 59 10.48 -16.40 -27.33
N TRP A 60 9.20 -16.47 -27.73
CA TRP A 60 8.50 -17.74 -27.90
C TRP A 60 9.21 -18.74 -28.81
N ASN A 61 9.83 -18.25 -29.88
CA ASN A 61 10.50 -19.08 -30.87
C ASN A 61 11.98 -19.38 -30.54
N ILE A 62 12.49 -18.92 -29.39
CA ILE A 62 13.87 -19.15 -28.98
C ILE A 62 13.97 -20.47 -28.21
N ILE A 63 14.55 -21.48 -28.86
CA ILE A 63 14.83 -22.78 -28.24
C ILE A 63 16.04 -22.64 -27.31
N LYS A 64 15.90 -23.10 -26.06
CA LYS A 64 16.96 -23.09 -25.03
C LYS A 64 17.12 -24.47 -24.40
N ILE A 65 18.32 -24.78 -23.93
CA ILE A 65 18.56 -25.96 -23.11
C ILE A 65 18.07 -25.70 -21.66
N GLY A 66 17.24 -26.60 -21.15
CA GLY A 66 16.89 -26.63 -19.73
C GLY A 66 18.11 -27.09 -18.91
N ARG A 67 18.30 -26.51 -17.73
CA ARG A 67 19.33 -26.94 -16.80
C ARG A 67 18.69 -27.29 -15.47
N THR A 68 18.95 -28.50 -15.00
CA THR A 68 18.63 -28.97 -13.65
C THR A 68 19.93 -29.44 -13.01
N HIS A 69 20.10 -29.22 -11.70
CA HIS A 69 21.30 -29.59 -10.92
C HIS A 69 22.65 -28.92 -11.27
N LEU A 70 22.72 -28.08 -12.32
CA LEU A 70 23.85 -27.21 -12.69
C LEU A 70 25.24 -27.85 -12.52
#